data_AF-A0A940I8W6-F1
#
_entry.id   AF-A0A940I8W6-F1
#
_cell.length_a   1.000
_cell.length_b   1.000
_cell.length_c   1.000
_cell.angle_alpha   90.00
_cell.angle_beta   90.00
_cell.angle_gamma   90.00
#
_symmetry.space_group_name_H-M   'P 1'
#
loop_
_entity.id
_entity.type
_entity.pdbx_description
1 polymer ?
#
loop_
_entity_poly.entity_id
_entity_poly.type
_entity_poly.pdbx_seq_one_letter_code
_entity_poly.pdbx_strand_id
1 'polypeptide(L)'
;MLFTVTAFSVFYLITALSVITAKTNFKAVIWYGILGFFASVIMLLLGAPDVALTQFTVGVTLVILVYIMAIKKQRRVRIGYVPTPHMIYRSNNTLQGLEWEIISRIQVLEGYHVESREFEGTSQAVEALKSGNIDIVCGGLIDDNVQNLDFFEKIPYLETVLFKIDDREVDYIHLKMLGKTMEKIEAVPSRKSYYIFLLSNRADDLKNFIISDLIELKKTGELKNIVERYL
;
A
#
# COMPACT_ATOMS: atom_id res chain seq x y z
N MET A 1 36.46 -30.93 -16.15
CA MET A 1 35.04 -31.28 -16.32
C MET A 1 34.39 -31.77 -15.03
N LEU A 2 34.93 -32.78 -14.33
CA LEU A 2 34.35 -33.24 -13.05
C LEU A 2 34.32 -32.13 -11.98
N PHE A 3 35.46 -31.45 -11.77
CA PHE A 3 35.56 -30.34 -10.80
C PHE A 3 34.56 -29.21 -11.07
N THR A 4 34.38 -28.83 -12.34
CA THR A 4 33.43 -27.79 -12.74
C THR A 4 31.98 -28.22 -12.48
N VAL A 5 31.63 -29.48 -12.78
CA VAL A 5 30.29 -30.02 -12.49
C VAL A 5 30.02 -30.04 -10.99
N THR A 6 30.98 -30.46 -10.18
CA THR A 6 30.85 -30.46 -8.71
C THR A 6 30.66 -29.05 -8.17
N ALA A 7 31.43 -28.06 -8.66
CA ALA A 7 31.30 -26.67 -8.23
C ALA A 7 29.89 -26.11 -8.52
N PHE A 8 29.37 -26.31 -9.72
CA PHE A 8 28.00 -25.88 -10.06
C PHE A 8 26.91 -26.63 -9.28
N SER A 9 27.14 -27.90 -8.97
CA SER A 9 26.22 -28.69 -8.13
C SER A 9 26.15 -28.15 -6.69
N VAL A 10 27.28 -27.69 -6.15
CA VAL A 10 27.29 -27.01 -4.83
C VAL A 10 26.50 -25.70 -4.88
N PHE A 11 26.68 -24.87 -5.92
CA PHE A 11 25.90 -23.65 -6.10
C PHE A 11 24.40 -23.93 -6.26
N TYR A 12 24.03 -24.99 -6.97
CA TYR A 12 22.65 -25.45 -7.08
C TYR A 12 22.05 -25.76 -5.69
N LEU A 13 22.76 -26.49 -4.84
CA LEU A 13 22.29 -26.80 -3.47
C LEU A 13 22.16 -25.55 -2.59
N ILE A 14 23.14 -24.64 -2.65
CA ILE A 14 23.08 -23.38 -1.88
C ILE A 14 21.86 -22.56 -2.31
N THR A 15 21.62 -22.44 -3.61
CA THR A 15 20.45 -21.69 -4.10
C THR A 15 19.13 -22.36 -3.77
N ALA A 16 19.06 -23.69 -3.72
CA ALA A 16 17.88 -24.41 -3.23
C ALA A 16 17.54 -24.03 -1.79
N LEU A 17 18.55 -23.94 -0.92
CA LEU A 17 18.36 -23.50 0.46
C LEU A 17 17.91 -22.02 0.53
N SER A 18 18.46 -21.16 -0.34
CA SER A 18 18.04 -19.76 -0.46
C SER A 18 16.58 -19.60 -0.91
N VAL A 19 16.07 -20.49 -1.76
CA VAL A 19 14.64 -20.50 -2.16
C VAL A 19 13.76 -20.74 -0.93
N ILE A 20 14.09 -21.74 -0.12
CA ILE A 20 13.29 -22.16 1.04
C ILE A 20 13.34 -21.11 2.16
N THR A 21 14.48 -20.44 2.33
CA THR A 21 14.69 -19.43 3.38
C THR A 21 14.26 -18.02 2.97
N ALA A 22 13.76 -17.83 1.74
CA ALA A 22 13.34 -16.53 1.24
C ALA A 22 12.12 -15.99 2.02
N LYS A 23 12.26 -14.79 2.59
CA LYS A 23 11.19 -14.14 3.38
C LYS A 23 9.99 -13.65 2.57
N THR A 24 10.12 -13.53 1.25
CA THR A 24 9.05 -13.01 0.37
C THR A 24 8.91 -13.86 -0.88
N ASN A 25 7.68 -14.01 -1.38
CA ASN A 25 7.37 -14.76 -2.60
C ASN A 25 8.17 -14.26 -3.80
N PHE A 26 8.38 -12.95 -3.90
CA PHE A 26 9.19 -12.35 -4.97
C PHE A 26 10.66 -12.80 -4.90
N LYS A 27 11.27 -12.79 -3.71
CA LYS A 27 12.64 -13.27 -3.52
C LYS A 27 12.76 -14.76 -3.79
N ALA A 28 11.77 -15.56 -3.37
CA ALA A 28 11.73 -17.00 -3.64
C ALA A 28 11.74 -17.30 -5.15
N VAL A 29 10.95 -16.55 -5.94
CA VAL A 29 10.89 -16.69 -7.41
C VAL A 29 12.23 -16.32 -8.06
N ILE A 30 12.89 -15.25 -7.60
CA ILE A 30 14.23 -14.90 -8.10
C ILE A 30 15.23 -16.02 -7.82
N TRP A 31 15.27 -16.53 -6.59
CA TRP A 31 16.15 -17.64 -6.22
C TRP A 31 15.84 -18.91 -7.02
N TYR A 32 14.56 -19.18 -7.29
CA TYR A 32 14.14 -20.29 -8.14
C TYR A 32 14.67 -20.14 -9.58
N GLY A 33 14.69 -18.91 -10.11
CA GLY A 33 15.32 -18.60 -11.38
C GLY A 33 16.80 -18.92 -11.43
N ILE A 34 17.55 -18.53 -10.39
CA ILE A 34 18.98 -18.79 -10.26
C ILE A 34 19.25 -20.30 -10.12
N LEU A 35 18.44 -21.00 -9.32
CA LEU A 35 18.48 -22.45 -9.20
C LEU A 35 18.32 -23.13 -10.57
N GLY A 36 17.31 -22.73 -11.35
CA GLY A 36 17.06 -23.29 -12.67
C GLY A 36 18.16 -22.96 -13.69
N PHE A 37 18.82 -21.81 -13.57
CA PHE A 37 20.01 -21.47 -14.36
C PHE A 37 21.15 -22.44 -14.07
N PHE A 38 21.46 -22.70 -12.79
CA PHE A 38 22.51 -23.66 -12.44
C PHE A 38 22.16 -25.08 -12.90
N ALA A 39 20.89 -25.49 -12.81
CA ALA A 39 20.45 -26.76 -13.37
C ALA A 39 20.72 -26.86 -14.89
N SER A 40 20.40 -25.81 -15.64
CA SER A 40 20.69 -25.73 -17.09
C SER A 40 22.18 -25.83 -17.38
N VAL A 41 23.04 -25.15 -16.61
CA VAL A 41 24.49 -25.21 -16.78
C VAL A 41 25.02 -26.62 -16.51
N ILE A 42 24.54 -27.28 -15.45
CA ILE A 42 24.93 -28.66 -15.13
C ILE A 42 24.54 -29.60 -16.28
N MET A 43 23.32 -29.49 -16.82
CA MET A 43 22.86 -30.30 -17.95
C MET A 43 23.71 -30.07 -19.22
N LEU A 44 24.08 -28.82 -19.49
CA LEU A 44 24.97 -28.50 -20.61
C LEU A 44 26.36 -29.13 -20.41
N LEU A 45 26.92 -29.05 -19.21
CA LEU A 45 28.21 -29.67 -18.88
C LEU A 45 28.18 -31.20 -18.96
N LEU A 46 27.03 -31.82 -18.70
CA LEU A 46 26.84 -33.27 -18.82
C LEU A 46 26.59 -33.75 -20.26
N GLY A 47 26.62 -32.84 -21.25
CA GLY A 47 26.45 -33.18 -22.66
C GLY A 47 25.00 -33.35 -23.09
N ALA A 48 24.05 -32.78 -22.34
CA ALA A 48 22.63 -32.74 -22.69
C ALA A 48 22.19 -31.31 -23.09
N PRO A 49 22.63 -30.80 -24.26
CA PRO A 49 22.39 -29.40 -24.65
C PRO A 49 20.90 -29.09 -24.88
N ASP A 50 20.12 -30.02 -25.44
CA ASP A 50 18.69 -29.80 -25.72
C ASP A 50 17.87 -29.71 -24.42
N VAL A 51 18.20 -30.54 -23.43
CA VAL A 51 17.57 -30.50 -22.10
C VAL A 51 17.98 -29.23 -21.36
N ALA A 52 19.24 -28.80 -21.49
CA ALA A 52 19.69 -27.53 -20.93
C ALA A 52 18.92 -26.33 -21.52
N LEU A 53 18.77 -26.29 -22.85
CA LEU A 53 18.06 -25.20 -23.51
C LEU A 53 16.60 -25.13 -23.07
N THR A 54 15.90 -26.28 -23.03
CA THR A 54 14.52 -26.33 -22.55
C THR A 54 14.39 -25.95 -21.08
N GLN A 55 15.33 -26.34 -20.22
CA GLN A 55 15.35 -25.93 -18.82
C GLN A 55 15.50 -24.42 -18.68
N PHE A 56 16.39 -23.80 -19.45
CA PHE A 56 16.58 -22.36 -19.40
C PHE A 56 15.34 -21.62 -19.91
N THR A 57 14.79 -22.01 -21.06
CA THR A 57 13.63 -21.32 -21.65
C THR A 57 12.35 -21.56 -20.85
N VAL A 58 12.01 -22.81 -20.56
CA VAL A 58 10.73 -23.15 -19.90
C VAL A 58 10.89 -23.11 -18.38
N GLY A 59 11.90 -23.80 -17.85
CA GLY A 59 12.11 -23.95 -16.40
C GLY A 59 12.50 -22.65 -15.69
N VAL A 60 13.20 -21.74 -16.37
CA VAL A 60 13.59 -20.42 -15.84
C VAL A 60 12.69 -19.32 -16.40
N THR A 61 12.77 -19.03 -17.71
CA THR A 61 12.14 -17.82 -18.27
C THR A 61 10.61 -17.85 -18.15
N LEU A 62 9.95 -18.92 -18.62
CA LEU A 62 8.49 -19.00 -18.58
C LEU A 62 7.95 -19.05 -17.14
N VAL A 63 8.56 -19.87 -16.28
CA VAL A 63 8.11 -19.99 -14.88
C VAL A 63 8.27 -18.66 -14.15
N ILE A 64 9.42 -17.97 -14.26
CA ILE A 64 9.60 -16.64 -13.67
C ILE A 64 8.54 -15.67 -14.18
N LEU A 65 8.29 -15.64 -15.50
CA LEU A 65 7.32 -14.72 -16.10
C LEU A 65 5.90 -14.99 -15.59
N VAL A 66 5.48 -16.25 -15.54
CA VAL A 66 4.16 -16.65 -15.01
C VAL A 66 4.05 -16.31 -13.52
N TYR A 67 5.09 -16.57 -12.71
CA TYR A 67 5.07 -16.24 -11.29
C TYR A 67 5.05 -14.73 -11.03
N ILE A 68 5.85 -13.94 -11.75
CA ILE A 68 5.81 -12.48 -11.65
C ILE A 68 4.42 -11.96 -12.03
N MET A 69 3.83 -12.49 -13.11
CA MET A 69 2.48 -12.13 -13.53
C MET A 69 1.43 -12.52 -12.49
N ALA A 70 1.55 -13.70 -11.88
CA ALA A 70 0.66 -14.17 -10.81
C ALA A 70 0.76 -13.30 -9.55
N ILE A 71 1.98 -12.98 -9.12
CA ILE A 71 2.24 -12.11 -7.96
C ILE A 71 1.69 -10.70 -8.21
N LYS A 72 1.92 -10.13 -9.40
CA LYS A 72 1.42 -8.79 -9.76
C LYS A 72 -0.11 -8.74 -9.72
N LYS A 73 -0.79 -9.82 -10.13
CA LYS A 73 -2.27 -9.91 -10.14
C LYS A 73 -2.88 -10.03 -8.73
N GLN A 74 -2.09 -10.37 -7.70
CA GLN A 74 -2.55 -10.55 -6.32
C GLN A 74 -2.41 -9.32 -5.43
N ARG A 75 -1.72 -8.26 -5.87
CA ARG A 75 -1.51 -7.04 -5.08
C ARG A 75 -2.78 -6.20 -5.06
N ARG A 76 -3.73 -6.54 -4.20
CA ARG A 76 -4.94 -5.75 -3.94
C ARG A 76 -4.78 -4.97 -2.64
N VAL A 77 -5.17 -3.70 -2.66
CA VAL A 77 -5.33 -2.90 -1.44
C VAL A 77 -6.81 -2.60 -1.28
N ARG A 78 -7.36 -2.99 -0.14
CA ARG A 78 -8.77 -2.76 0.20
C ARG A 78 -8.85 -1.52 1.07
N ILE A 79 -9.51 -0.48 0.58
CA ILE A 79 -9.70 0.78 1.29
C ILE A 79 -11.14 0.81 1.79
N GLY A 80 -11.31 1.01 3.10
CA GLY A 80 -12.57 1.48 3.66
C GLY A 80 -12.57 2.99 3.73
N TYR A 81 -13.62 3.65 3.25
CA TYR A 81 -13.75 5.09 3.39
C TYR A 81 -15.10 5.49 3.98
N VAL A 82 -15.07 6.53 4.81
CA VAL A 82 -16.27 7.27 5.20
C VAL A 82 -16.39 8.47 4.26
N PRO A 83 -17.52 8.65 3.56
CA PRO A 83 -17.70 9.77 2.63
C PRO A 83 -17.58 11.11 3.35
N THR A 84 -16.54 11.87 3.01
CA THR A 84 -16.28 13.19 3.58
C THR A 84 -15.99 14.14 2.43
N PRO A 85 -16.81 15.19 2.22
CA PRO A 85 -16.60 16.16 1.15
C PRO A 85 -15.16 16.70 1.15
N HIS A 86 -14.60 16.88 -0.05
CA HIS A 86 -13.21 17.30 -0.28
C HIS A 86 -12.13 16.28 0.10
N MET A 87 -12.35 15.41 1.09
CA MET A 87 -11.39 14.39 1.52
C MET A 87 -11.50 13.13 0.68
N ILE A 88 -12.66 12.48 0.68
CA ILE A 88 -12.96 11.34 -0.19
C ILE A 88 -14.47 11.21 -0.37
N TYR A 89 -14.92 11.23 -1.62
CA TYR A 89 -16.33 11.13 -1.96
C TYR A 89 -16.50 10.50 -3.34
N ARG A 90 -17.69 9.96 -3.57
CA ARG A 90 -18.06 9.40 -4.88
C ARG A 90 -18.78 10.47 -5.71
N SER A 91 -18.30 10.68 -6.93
CA SER A 91 -18.92 11.55 -7.93
C SER A 91 -18.92 10.86 -9.29
N ASN A 92 -20.09 10.79 -9.96
CA ASN A 92 -20.25 10.11 -11.25
C ASN A 92 -19.64 8.70 -11.29
N ASN A 93 -19.87 7.91 -10.24
CA ASN A 93 -19.33 6.56 -10.05
C ASN A 93 -17.79 6.45 -9.93
N THR A 94 -17.09 7.57 -9.80
CA THR A 94 -15.65 7.63 -9.54
C THR A 94 -15.37 8.18 -8.15
N LEU A 95 -14.32 7.67 -7.49
CA LEU A 95 -13.84 8.29 -6.25
C LEU A 95 -13.00 9.51 -6.58
N GLN A 96 -13.18 10.55 -5.77
CA GLN A 96 -12.50 11.83 -5.86
C GLN A 96 -12.21 12.35 -4.45
N GLY A 97 -11.33 13.35 -4.36
CA GLY A 97 -10.95 13.97 -3.09
C GLY A 97 -9.46 13.82 -2.81
N LEU A 98 -9.00 14.61 -1.84
CA LEU A 98 -7.61 14.69 -1.42
C LEU A 98 -7.04 13.32 -1.03
N GLU A 99 -7.73 12.58 -0.17
CA GLU A 99 -7.28 11.27 0.32
C GLU A 99 -7.27 10.23 -0.80
N TRP A 100 -8.25 10.28 -1.71
CA TRP A 100 -8.27 9.40 -2.87
C TRP A 100 -7.11 9.69 -3.82
N GLU A 101 -6.81 10.97 -4.07
CA GLU A 101 -5.69 11.36 -4.93
C GLU A 101 -4.33 10.92 -4.36
N ILE A 102 -4.17 10.95 -3.04
CA ILE A 102 -2.97 10.40 -2.38
C ILE A 102 -2.94 8.88 -2.50
N ILE A 103 -3.98 8.16 -2.05
CA ILE A 103 -3.92 6.71 -1.94
C ILE A 103 -3.89 6.03 -3.33
N SER A 104 -4.62 6.57 -4.32
CA SER A 104 -4.72 5.96 -5.64
C SER A 104 -3.38 5.90 -6.40
N ARG A 105 -2.38 6.70 -6.01
CA ARG A 105 -1.02 6.67 -6.57
C ARG A 105 -0.34 5.32 -6.41
N ILE A 106 -0.71 4.53 -5.39
CA ILE A 106 -0.19 3.16 -5.23
C ILE A 106 -0.49 2.25 -6.43
N GLN A 107 -1.57 2.53 -7.18
CA GLN A 107 -1.88 1.77 -8.38
C GLN A 107 -0.87 2.02 -9.49
N VAL A 108 -0.41 3.27 -9.62
CA VAL A 108 0.52 3.68 -10.68
C VAL A 108 1.95 3.34 -10.30
N LEU A 109 2.34 3.60 -9.04
CA LEU A 109 3.71 3.47 -8.58
C LEU A 109 4.09 2.02 -8.25
N GLU A 110 3.18 1.25 -7.68
CA GLU A 110 3.46 -0.11 -7.19
C GLU A 110 2.66 -1.20 -7.91
N GLY A 111 1.76 -0.81 -8.82
CA GLY A 111 0.93 -1.74 -9.58
C GLY A 111 -0.13 -2.46 -8.75
N TYR A 112 -0.50 -1.93 -7.58
CA TYR A 112 -1.62 -2.48 -6.80
C TYR A 112 -2.96 -2.20 -7.50
N HIS A 113 -3.94 -3.06 -7.26
CA HIS A 113 -5.33 -2.74 -7.58
C HIS A 113 -6.05 -2.29 -6.31
N VAL A 114 -6.59 -1.07 -6.34
CA VAL A 114 -7.30 -0.52 -5.19
C VAL A 114 -8.78 -0.87 -5.29
N GLU A 115 -9.26 -1.62 -4.31
CA GLU A 115 -10.67 -1.88 -4.08
C GLU A 115 -11.17 -0.94 -3.00
N SER A 116 -12.30 -0.27 -3.24
CA SER A 116 -12.87 0.67 -2.28
C SER A 116 -14.21 0.18 -1.75
N ARG A 117 -14.44 0.37 -0.46
CA ARG A 117 -15.69 0.08 0.22
C ARG A 117 -16.12 1.28 1.05
N GLU A 118 -17.35 1.72 0.81
CA GLU A 118 -17.97 2.78 1.57
C GLU A 118 -18.48 2.26 2.92
N PHE A 119 -18.33 3.07 3.96
CA PHE A 119 -18.84 2.82 5.30
C PHE A 119 -19.63 4.04 5.79
N GLU A 120 -20.72 3.80 6.52
CA GLU A 120 -21.57 4.88 7.03
C GLU A 120 -20.92 5.66 8.17
N GLY A 121 -19.93 5.08 8.85
CA GLY A 121 -19.23 5.72 9.94
C GLY A 121 -17.91 5.08 10.30
N THR A 122 -17.09 5.85 11.02
CA THR A 122 -15.72 5.49 11.40
C THR A 122 -15.66 4.18 12.18
N SER A 123 -16.59 3.94 13.11
CA SER A 123 -16.58 2.72 13.92
C SER A 123 -16.70 1.44 13.08
N GLN A 124 -17.58 1.44 12.07
CA GLN A 124 -17.78 0.30 11.18
C GLN A 124 -16.54 0.06 10.30
N ALA A 125 -15.92 1.14 9.81
CA ALA A 125 -14.69 1.05 9.03
C ALA A 125 -13.53 0.51 9.88
N VAL A 126 -13.37 0.99 11.13
CA VAL A 126 -12.33 0.51 12.06
C VAL A 126 -12.52 -0.97 12.40
N GLU A 127 -13.76 -1.44 12.56
CA GLU A 127 -14.03 -2.87 12.79
C GLU A 127 -13.68 -3.72 11.56
N ALA A 128 -13.98 -3.24 10.35
CA ALA A 128 -13.54 -3.89 9.12
C ALA A 128 -12.01 -3.95 8.99
N LEU A 129 -11.29 -2.93 9.47
CA LEU A 129 -9.83 -2.90 9.53
C LEU A 129 -9.29 -3.96 10.51
N LYS A 130 -9.85 -4.03 11.72
CA LYS A 130 -9.48 -5.02 12.75
C LYS A 130 -9.70 -6.46 12.31
N SER A 131 -10.81 -6.70 11.60
CA SER A 131 -11.14 -8.03 11.06
C SER A 131 -10.29 -8.42 9.84
N GLY A 132 -9.50 -7.49 9.27
CA GLY A 132 -8.68 -7.74 8.08
C GLY A 132 -9.47 -7.77 6.77
N ASN A 133 -10.70 -7.24 6.79
CA ASN A 133 -11.55 -7.10 5.61
C ASN A 133 -11.11 -5.91 4.73
N ILE A 134 -10.46 -4.92 5.33
CA ILE A 134 -9.81 -3.80 4.64
C ILE A 134 -8.39 -3.61 5.18
N ASP A 135 -7.57 -2.92 4.40
CA ASP A 135 -6.14 -2.69 4.67
C ASP A 135 -5.87 -1.23 5.07
N ILE A 136 -6.69 -0.28 4.61
CA ILE A 136 -6.62 1.16 4.92
C ILE A 136 -8.01 1.69 5.28
N VAL A 137 -8.09 2.61 6.25
CA VAL A 137 -9.25 3.48 6.46
C VAL A 137 -8.88 4.95 6.20
N CYS A 138 -9.73 5.64 5.45
CA CYS A 138 -9.71 7.09 5.24
C CYS A 138 -11.11 7.69 5.36
N GLY A 139 -11.23 9.02 5.35
CA GLY A 139 -12.50 9.72 5.50
C GLY A 139 -12.41 11.03 6.27
N GLY A 140 -11.25 11.71 6.27
CA GLY A 140 -11.04 12.89 7.10
C GLY A 140 -10.92 12.55 8.59
N LEU A 141 -10.27 11.42 8.90
CA LEU A 141 -10.05 10.99 10.28
C LEU A 141 -9.00 11.87 10.96
N ILE A 142 -9.25 12.22 12.21
CA ILE A 142 -8.35 13.02 13.04
C ILE A 142 -7.70 12.12 14.08
N ASP A 143 -6.43 12.37 14.39
CA ASP A 143 -5.65 11.60 15.38
C ASP A 143 -6.37 11.44 16.74
N ASP A 144 -6.99 12.52 17.22
CA ASP A 144 -7.68 12.57 18.51
C ASP A 144 -8.92 11.66 18.61
N ASN A 145 -9.56 11.34 17.49
CA ASN A 145 -10.84 10.62 17.46
C ASN A 145 -10.69 9.09 17.42
N VAL A 146 -9.48 8.57 17.25
CA VAL A 146 -9.24 7.14 17.07
C VAL A 146 -8.40 6.58 18.22
N GLN A 147 -9.00 5.71 19.02
CA GLN A 147 -8.36 4.99 20.12
C GLN A 147 -8.09 3.51 19.73
N ASN A 148 -7.05 2.91 20.34
CA ASN A 148 -6.55 1.52 20.15
C ASN A 148 -5.52 1.30 19.03
N LEU A 149 -4.25 1.63 19.32
CA LEU A 149 -3.10 1.43 18.42
C LEU A 149 -2.70 -0.05 18.22
N ASP A 150 -3.19 -0.98 19.06
CA ASP A 150 -2.73 -2.38 19.03
C ASP A 150 -3.06 -3.12 17.72
N PHE A 151 -4.01 -2.60 16.93
CA PHE A 151 -4.52 -3.26 15.73
C PHE A 151 -4.21 -2.53 14.42
N PHE A 152 -3.79 -1.27 14.48
CA PHE A 152 -3.56 -0.44 13.31
C PHE A 152 -2.57 0.69 13.60
N GLU A 153 -1.89 1.11 12.55
CA GLU A 153 -0.94 2.22 12.55
C GLU A 153 -1.64 3.49 12.09
N LYS A 154 -1.28 4.63 12.71
CA LYS A 154 -1.77 5.95 12.31
C LYS A 154 -0.72 6.62 11.45
N ILE A 155 -1.07 6.99 10.22
CA ILE A 155 -0.17 7.71 9.32
C ILE A 155 -0.68 9.14 9.12
N PRO A 156 -0.05 10.15 9.74
CA PRO A 156 -0.43 11.56 9.55
C PRO A 156 0.00 12.05 8.18
N TYR A 157 -0.93 12.65 7.44
CA TYR A 157 -0.66 13.18 6.11
C TYR A 157 -0.82 14.70 6.00
N LEU A 158 -1.71 15.32 6.79
CA LEU A 158 -2.00 16.76 6.72
C LEU A 158 -2.25 17.37 8.11
N GLU A 159 -1.61 18.49 8.43
CA GLU A 159 -1.88 19.24 9.66
C GLU A 159 -3.24 19.95 9.57
N THR A 160 -3.99 20.00 10.69
CA THR A 160 -5.24 20.74 10.79
C THR A 160 -5.35 21.47 12.13
N VAL A 161 -6.31 22.38 12.22
CA VAL A 161 -6.64 23.11 13.45
C VAL A 161 -8.04 22.68 13.87
N LEU A 162 -8.18 22.33 15.14
CA LEU A 162 -9.47 22.12 15.78
C LEU A 162 -10.00 23.46 16.27
N PHE A 163 -11.28 23.70 16.01
CA PHE A 163 -11.99 24.89 16.39
C PHE A 163 -13.05 24.52 17.44
N LYS A 164 -13.11 25.32 18.51
CA LYS A 164 -14.17 25.22 19.49
C LYS A 164 -15.38 26.01 19.00
N ILE A 165 -16.53 25.34 18.90
CA ILE A 165 -17.84 25.92 18.65
C ILE A 165 -18.72 25.50 19.81
N ASP A 166 -19.20 26.48 20.58
CA ASP A 166 -19.91 26.27 21.85
C ASP A 166 -19.12 25.32 22.77
N ASP A 167 -19.61 24.09 22.97
CA ASP A 167 -19.01 23.07 23.84
C ASP A 167 -18.42 21.87 23.05
N ARG A 168 -18.23 22.01 21.74
CA ARG A 168 -17.70 20.96 20.86
C ARG A 168 -16.45 21.43 20.12
N GLU A 169 -15.51 20.51 19.88
CA GLU A 169 -14.40 20.73 18.95
C GLU A 169 -14.75 20.13 17.58
N VAL A 170 -14.47 20.87 16.52
CA VAL A 170 -14.61 20.42 15.12
C VAL A 170 -13.34 20.73 14.34
N ASP A 171 -13.01 19.89 13.36
CA ASP A 171 -11.90 20.19 12.45
C ASP A 171 -12.27 21.26 11.41
N TYR A 172 -11.27 21.64 10.62
CA TYR A 172 -11.44 22.60 9.54
C TYR A 172 -12.48 22.16 8.49
N ILE A 173 -12.57 20.87 8.16
CA ILE A 173 -13.52 20.38 7.16
C ILE A 173 -14.96 20.50 7.64
N HIS A 174 -15.23 20.04 8.85
CA HIS A 174 -16.53 20.13 9.49
C HIS A 174 -16.93 21.59 9.70
N LEU A 175 -15.98 22.46 10.08
CA LEU A 175 -16.23 23.90 10.15
C LEU A 175 -16.64 24.47 8.77
N LYS A 176 -15.91 24.13 7.71
CA LYS A 176 -16.20 24.56 6.33
C LYS A 176 -17.58 24.06 5.85
N MET A 177 -18.00 22.87 6.28
CA MET A 177 -19.33 22.33 6.00
C MET A 177 -20.42 23.06 6.78
N LEU A 178 -20.22 23.31 8.08
CA LEU A 178 -21.17 24.06 8.90
C LEU A 178 -21.38 25.48 8.38
N GLY A 179 -20.29 26.15 7.93
CA GLY A 179 -20.33 27.49 7.36
C GLY A 179 -21.16 27.62 6.07
N LYS A 180 -21.48 26.51 5.39
CA LYS A 180 -22.42 26.52 4.25
C LYS A 180 -23.89 26.56 4.69
N THR A 181 -24.17 26.16 5.93
CA THR A 181 -25.54 25.95 6.43
C THR A 181 -25.94 27.03 7.45
N MET A 182 -24.97 27.61 8.16
CA MET A 182 -25.20 28.60 9.21
C MET A 182 -24.67 29.98 8.79
N GLU A 183 -25.47 31.03 8.99
CA GLU A 183 -25.11 32.41 8.63
C GLU A 183 -23.99 33.01 9.49
N LYS A 184 -23.85 32.57 10.75
CA LYS A 184 -22.80 33.04 11.66
C LYS A 184 -22.34 31.92 12.58
N ILE A 185 -21.05 31.59 12.53
CA ILE A 185 -20.40 30.62 13.41
C ILE A 185 -19.27 31.34 14.13
N GLU A 186 -19.33 31.39 15.45
CA GLU A 186 -18.23 31.85 16.29
C GLU A 186 -17.35 30.64 16.63
N ALA A 187 -16.31 30.45 15.82
CA ALA A 187 -15.35 29.36 15.95
C ALA A 187 -14.01 29.91 16.44
N VAL A 188 -13.53 29.42 17.59
CA VAL A 188 -12.25 29.84 18.16
C VAL A 188 -11.22 28.73 17.93
N PRO A 189 -10.05 29.02 17.32
CA PRO A 189 -8.96 28.05 17.24
C PRO A 189 -8.59 27.52 18.63
N SER A 190 -8.62 26.21 18.81
CA SER A 190 -8.31 25.53 20.07
C SER A 190 -6.88 24.98 20.05
N ARG A 191 -6.62 23.99 19.19
CA ARG A 191 -5.33 23.29 19.10
C ARG A 191 -5.07 22.73 17.72
N LYS A 192 -3.82 22.38 17.45
CA LYS A 192 -3.39 21.69 16.23
C LYS A 192 -3.60 20.18 16.36
N SER A 193 -3.92 19.53 15.25
CA SER A 193 -4.03 18.07 15.13
C SER A 193 -3.62 17.65 13.71
N TYR A 194 -3.81 16.39 13.36
CA TYR A 194 -3.49 15.86 12.03
C TYR A 194 -4.64 15.02 11.48
N TYR A 195 -4.89 15.16 10.18
CA TYR A 195 -5.61 14.15 9.44
C TYR A 195 -4.72 12.93 9.21
N ILE A 196 -5.29 11.75 9.41
CA ILE A 196 -4.58 10.48 9.45
C ILE A 196 -5.23 9.43 8.54
N PHE A 197 -4.41 8.53 8.00
CA PHE A 197 -4.85 7.21 7.54
C PHE A 197 -4.70 6.20 8.66
N LEU A 198 -5.63 5.25 8.75
CA LEU A 198 -5.46 4.06 9.59
C LEU A 198 -5.05 2.89 8.72
N LEU A 199 -3.93 2.26 9.01
CA LEU A 199 -3.43 1.11 8.26
C LEU A 199 -3.43 -0.15 9.12
N SER A 200 -3.78 -1.28 8.54
CA SER A 200 -3.67 -2.56 9.22
C SER A 200 -2.21 -2.85 9.60
N ASN A 201 -1.98 -3.32 10.83
CA ASN A 201 -0.66 -3.75 11.30
C ASN A 201 -0.10 -4.96 10.52
N ARG A 202 -0.92 -5.62 9.70
CA ARG A 202 -0.52 -6.77 8.86
C ARG A 202 0.10 -6.35 7.52
N ALA A 203 0.07 -5.06 7.19
CA ALA A 203 0.44 -4.55 5.87
C ALA A 203 1.70 -3.66 5.93
N ASP A 204 2.83 -4.22 6.39
CA ASP A 204 4.08 -3.46 6.55
C ASP A 204 4.62 -2.89 5.22
N ASP A 205 4.52 -3.64 4.13
CA ASP A 205 4.93 -3.16 2.80
C ASP A 205 4.11 -1.95 2.36
N LEU A 206 2.80 -1.97 2.63
CA LEU A 206 1.87 -0.87 2.33
C LEU A 206 2.17 0.38 3.17
N LYS A 207 2.47 0.18 4.46
CA LYS A 207 2.90 1.25 5.37
C LYS A 207 4.15 1.95 4.85
N ASN A 208 5.18 1.18 4.53
CA ASN A 208 6.45 1.73 4.05
C ASN A 208 6.25 2.51 2.75
N PHE A 209 5.43 2.00 1.84
CA PHE A 209 5.07 2.71 0.63
C PHE A 209 4.38 4.05 0.94
N ILE A 210 3.30 4.06 1.73
CA ILE A 210 2.52 5.28 2.00
C ILE A 210 3.38 6.34 2.69
N ILE A 211 4.23 5.94 3.64
CA ILE A 211 5.15 6.88 4.31
C ILE A 211 6.15 7.47 3.30
N SER A 212 6.77 6.61 2.46
CA SER A 212 7.73 7.07 1.44
C SER A 212 7.07 8.01 0.44
N ASP A 213 5.87 7.68 -0.02
CA ASP A 213 5.12 8.48 -0.99
C ASP A 213 4.72 9.85 -0.42
N LEU A 214 4.26 9.89 0.84
CA LEU A 214 3.94 11.15 1.52
C LEU A 214 5.18 12.04 1.72
N ILE A 215 6.34 11.45 2.01
CA ILE A 215 7.60 12.20 2.12
C ILE A 215 7.98 12.77 0.75
N GLU A 216 7.85 11.98 -0.31
CA GLU A 216 8.13 12.44 -1.68
C GLU A 216 7.19 13.58 -2.09
N LEU A 217 5.87 13.43 -1.88
CA LEU A 217 4.87 14.46 -2.13
C LEU A 217 5.15 15.77 -1.39
N LYS A 218 5.62 15.69 -0.14
CA LYS A 218 6.03 16.87 0.64
C LYS A 218 7.28 17.52 0.04
N LYS A 219 8.26 16.71 -0.35
CA LYS A 219 9.54 17.18 -0.92
C LYS A 219 9.36 17.85 -2.27
N THR A 220 8.48 17.32 -3.13
CA THR A 220 8.20 17.87 -4.46
C THR A 220 7.24 19.07 -4.43
N GLY A 221 6.57 19.31 -3.29
CA GLY A 221 5.50 20.29 -3.17
C GLY A 221 4.17 19.83 -3.77
N GLU A 222 4.11 18.61 -4.32
CA GLU A 222 2.90 18.04 -4.91
C GLU A 222 1.79 17.87 -3.86
N LEU A 223 2.13 17.55 -2.60
CA LEU A 223 1.13 17.49 -1.52
C LEU A 223 0.39 18.82 -1.37
N LYS A 224 1.11 19.94 -1.47
CA LYS A 224 0.52 21.28 -1.37
C LYS A 224 -0.43 21.54 -2.54
N ASN A 225 -0.05 21.16 -3.75
CA ASN A 225 -0.90 21.29 -4.94
C ASN A 225 -2.17 20.44 -4.83
N ILE A 226 -2.08 19.23 -4.28
CA ILE A 226 -3.26 18.38 -4.01
C ILE A 226 -4.15 19.06 -2.98
N VAL A 227 -3.59 19.57 -1.89
CA VAL A 227 -4.34 20.27 -0.83
C VAL A 227 -5.10 21.47 -1.40
N GLU A 228 -4.43 22.36 -2.14
CA GLU A 228 -5.03 23.56 -2.75
C GLU A 228 -6.15 23.25 -3.75
N ARG A 229 -6.13 22.05 -4.36
CA ARG A 229 -7.19 21.63 -5.28
C ARG A 229 -8.51 21.31 -4.58
N TYR A 230 -8.45 20.84 -3.33
CA TYR A 230 -9.63 20.36 -2.61
C TYR A 230 -10.03 21.22 -1.41
N LEU A 231 -9.09 21.86 -0.72
CA LEU A 231 -9.31 22.64 0.52
C LEU A 231 -9.19 24.14 0.27
#